data_AF-A0A962MVW7-F1
#
_entry.id   AF-A0A962MVW7-F1
#
_cell.length_a   1.000
_cell.length_b   1.000
_cell.length_c   1.000
_cell.angle_alpha   90.00
_cell.angle_beta   90.00
_cell.angle_gamma   90.00
#
_symmetry.space_group_name_H-M   'P 1'
#
loop_
_entity.id
_entity.type
_entity.pdbx_description
1 polymer ?
#
loop_
_entity_poly.entity_id
_entity_poly.type
_entity_poly.pdbx_seq_one_letter_code
_entity_poly.pdbx_strand_id
1 'polypeptide(L)'
;MASTGETTLAKALAAAADMRSGGQDPDHVGHWLLRLHGRSEVLEELLRVTERYLVFGMPEHELSEMERLVEQLREQEFSDDEGDGVADALPL
;
A
#
# COMPACT_ATOMS: atom_id res chain seq x y z
N MET A 1 14.29 -12.34 17.76
CA MET A 1 12.99 -13.02 17.98
C MET A 1 11.96 -12.14 17.30
N ALA A 2 11.35 -12.59 16.19
CA ALA A 2 10.28 -11.84 15.54
C ALA A 2 9.20 -11.56 16.60
N SER A 3 8.74 -10.32 16.69
CA SER A 3 7.73 -9.97 17.69
C SER A 3 6.46 -10.75 17.37
N THR A 4 5.70 -11.18 18.38
CA THR A 4 4.45 -11.94 18.18
C THR A 4 3.49 -11.23 17.20
N GLY A 5 3.53 -9.90 17.12
CA GLY A 5 2.76 -9.11 16.15
C GLY A 5 3.17 -9.35 14.69
N GLU A 6 4.46 -9.48 14.42
CA GLU A 6 5.01 -9.74 13.07
C GLU A 6 4.55 -11.11 12.54
N THR A 7 4.50 -12.10 13.43
CA THR A 7 3.99 -13.45 13.09
C THR A 7 2.47 -13.48 12.89
N THR A 8 1.72 -12.59 13.54
CA THR A 8 0.27 -12.48 13.37
C THR A 8 -0.08 -11.75 12.08
N LEU A 9 0.66 -10.69 11.75
CA LEU A 9 0.50 -9.94 10.50
C LEU A 9 0.79 -10.83 9.28
N ALA A 10 1.91 -11.56 9.29
CA ALA A 10 2.27 -12.48 8.21
C ALA A 10 1.18 -13.53 7.95
N LYS A 11 0.54 -14.04 9.01
CA LYS A 11 -0.60 -14.97 8.89
C LYS A 11 -1.85 -14.31 8.32
N ALA A 12 -2.15 -13.07 8.71
CA ALA A 12 -3.29 -12.33 8.20
C ALA A 12 -3.14 -12.03 6.69
N LEU A 13 -1.94 -11.66 6.26
CA LEU A 13 -1.62 -11.41 4.84
C LEU A 13 -1.69 -12.70 4.01
N ALA A 14 -1.20 -13.82 4.55
CA ALA A 14 -1.33 -15.13 3.90
C ALA A 14 -2.80 -15.51 3.71
N ALA A 15 -3.63 -15.34 4.75
CA ALA A 15 -5.07 -15.60 4.65
C ALA A 15 -5.76 -14.71 3.60
N ALA A 16 -5.39 -13.41 3.52
CA ALA A 16 -5.92 -12.51 2.50
C ALA A 16 -5.49 -12.89 1.07
N ALA A 17 -4.27 -13.39 0.89
CA ALA A 17 -3.81 -13.92 -0.39
C ALA A 17 -4.58 -15.19 -0.79
N ASP A 18 -4.85 -16.07 0.17
CA ASP A 18 -5.65 -17.27 -0.04
C ASP A 18 -7.11 -16.91 -0.42
N MET A 19 -7.72 -15.92 0.25
CA MET A 19 -9.06 -15.42 -0.07
C MET A 19 -9.16 -14.91 -1.52
N ARG A 20 -8.16 -14.12 -1.94
CA ARG A 20 -8.11 -13.56 -3.31
C ARG A 20 -7.87 -14.64 -4.37
N SER A 21 -6.99 -15.60 -4.10
CA SER A 21 -6.65 -16.67 -5.06
C SER A 21 -7.73 -17.75 -5.16
N GLY A 22 -8.46 -18.01 -4.08
CA GLY A 22 -9.58 -18.95 -4.03
C GLY A 22 -10.90 -18.40 -4.58
N GLY A 23 -10.96 -17.12 -4.95
CA GLY A 23 -12.20 -16.45 -5.40
C GLY A 23 -13.25 -16.32 -4.28
N GLN A 24 -12.86 -16.53 -3.03
CA GLN A 24 -13.69 -16.43 -1.83
C GLN A 24 -13.20 -15.24 -1.02
N ASP A 25 -13.35 -14.06 -1.61
CA ASP A 25 -13.00 -12.78 -1.02
C ASP A 25 -14.27 -11.98 -0.73
N PRO A 26 -14.99 -12.29 0.38
CA PRO A 26 -16.23 -11.60 0.70
C PRO A 26 -15.94 -10.11 0.88
N ASP A 27 -16.76 -9.28 0.23
CA ASP A 27 -16.65 -7.82 0.24
C ASP A 27 -15.24 -7.30 -0.13
N HIS A 28 -14.45 -8.10 -0.86
CA HIS A 28 -13.08 -7.77 -1.25
C HIS A 28 -12.13 -7.49 -0.07
N VAL A 29 -12.40 -8.06 1.12
CA VAL A 29 -11.60 -7.84 2.34
C VAL A 29 -10.13 -8.23 2.15
N GLY A 30 -9.86 -9.37 1.54
CA GLY A 30 -8.51 -9.85 1.25
C GLY A 30 -7.79 -8.93 0.27
N HIS A 31 -8.46 -8.50 -0.80
CA HIS A 31 -7.96 -7.50 -1.73
C HIS A 31 -7.59 -6.19 -1.02
N TRP A 32 -8.51 -5.61 -0.23
CA TRP A 32 -8.27 -4.35 0.47
C TRP A 32 -7.20 -4.47 1.55
N LEU A 33 -7.10 -5.60 2.27
CA LEU A 33 -6.07 -5.81 3.27
C LEU A 33 -4.67 -5.84 2.64
N LEU A 34 -4.49 -6.61 1.56
CA LEU A 34 -3.22 -6.69 0.84
C LEU A 34 -2.83 -5.33 0.24
N ARG A 35 -3.81 -4.64 -0.34
CA ARG A 35 -3.62 -3.30 -0.90
C ARG A 35 -3.17 -2.29 0.15
N LEU A 36 -3.91 -2.20 1.27
CA LEU A 36 -3.60 -1.26 2.35
C LEU A 36 -2.22 -1.56 2.95
N HIS A 37 -1.87 -2.83 3.08
CA HIS A 37 -0.56 -3.24 3.54
C HIS A 37 0.55 -2.77 2.59
N GLY A 38 0.46 -3.08 1.30
CA GLY A 38 1.47 -2.64 0.32
C GLY A 38 1.58 -1.11 0.24
N ARG A 39 0.46 -0.39 0.32
CA ARG A 39 0.46 1.08 0.41
C ARG A 39 1.17 1.57 1.68
N SER A 40 0.96 0.90 2.81
CA SER A 40 1.63 1.24 4.07
C SER A 40 3.14 1.04 3.99
N GLU A 41 3.61 -0.03 3.34
CA GLU A 41 5.05 -0.26 3.12
C GLU A 41 5.69 0.88 2.32
N VAL A 42 5.03 1.36 1.26
CA VAL A 42 5.52 2.49 0.45
C VAL A 42 5.53 3.80 1.25
N LEU A 43 4.51 4.03 2.09
CA LEU A 43 4.45 5.20 2.97
C LEU A 43 5.54 5.17 4.06
N GLU A 44 5.81 4.00 4.65
CA GLU A 44 6.91 3.83 5.59
C GLU A 44 8.26 4.10 4.93
N GLU A 45 8.46 3.65 3.70
CA GLU A 45 9.68 3.93 2.96
C GLU A 45 9.81 5.43 2.65
N LEU A 46 8.73 6.07 2.21
CA LEU A 46 8.70 7.52 1.99
C LEU A 46 9.06 8.30 3.25
N LEU A 47 8.57 7.86 4.41
CA LEU A 47 8.93 8.47 5.70
C LEU A 47 10.44 8.35 5.96
N ARG A 48 11.05 7.17 5.80
CA ARG A 48 12.49 6.97 6.00
C ARG A 48 13.34 7.84 5.08
N VAL A 49 12.96 7.96 3.81
CA VAL A 49 13.65 8.82 2.84
C VAL A 49 13.51 10.29 3.23
N THR A 50 12.32 10.71 3.65
CA THR A 50 12.05 12.07 4.12
C THR A 50 12.90 12.40 5.35
N GLU A 51 12.99 11.48 6.32
CA GLU A 51 13.83 11.64 7.51
C GLU A 51 15.31 11.82 7.13
N ARG A 52 15.84 10.98 6.21
CA ARG A 52 17.21 11.14 5.69
C ARG A 52 17.40 12.51 5.03
N TYR A 53 16.47 12.91 4.17
CA TYR A 53 16.50 14.20 3.47
C TYR A 53 16.56 15.38 4.45
N LEU A 54 15.74 15.35 5.51
CA LEU A 54 15.69 16.39 6.54
C LEU A 54 16.96 16.45 7.40
N VAL A 55 17.59 15.30 7.68
CA VAL A 55 18.81 15.23 8.49
C VAL A 55 20.05 15.67 7.72
N PHE A 56 20.19 15.26 6.46
CA PHE A 56 21.43 15.47 5.68
C PHE A 56 21.38 16.69 4.76
N GLY A 57 20.20 17.25 4.48
CA GLY A 57 20.02 18.51 3.76
C GLY A 57 20.13 18.37 2.23
N MET A 58 18.97 18.18 1.59
CA MET A 58 18.74 18.22 0.14
C MET A 58 19.69 17.41 -0.77
N PRO A 59 19.95 16.13 -0.51
CA PRO A 59 20.58 15.27 -1.50
C PRO A 59 19.61 14.98 -2.66
N GLU A 60 20.08 15.17 -3.91
CA GLU A 60 19.30 14.95 -5.14
C GLU A 60 18.76 13.51 -5.24
N HIS A 61 19.50 12.56 -4.69
CA HIS A 61 19.12 11.14 -4.71
C HIS A 61 17.84 10.88 -3.91
N GLU A 62 17.76 11.36 -2.68
CA GLU A 62 16.59 11.20 -1.81
C GLU A 62 15.38 11.96 -2.38
N LEU A 63 15.60 13.13 -3.01
CA LEU A 63 14.51 13.84 -3.69
C LEU A 63 13.90 12.99 -4.82
N SER A 64 14.74 12.44 -5.70
CA SER A 64 14.28 11.56 -6.78
C SER A 64 13.64 10.27 -6.24
N GLU A 65 14.14 9.73 -5.11
CA GLU A 65 13.56 8.57 -4.46
C GLU A 65 12.16 8.87 -3.89
N MET A 66 11.97 10.04 -3.25
CA MET A 66 10.66 10.51 -2.80
C MET A 66 9.68 10.69 -3.96
N GLU A 67 10.10 11.32 -5.06
CA GLU A 67 9.27 11.51 -6.26
C GLU A 67 8.78 10.17 -6.83
N ARG A 68 9.68 9.18 -6.92
CA ARG A 68 9.32 7.83 -7.37
C ARG A 68 8.29 7.16 -6.45
N LEU A 69 8.46 7.28 -5.14
CA LEU A 69 7.53 6.70 -4.16
C LEU A 69 6.15 7.37 -4.21
N VAL A 70 6.11 8.69 -4.40
CA VAL A 70 4.87 9.44 -4.59
C VAL A 70 4.16 9.00 -5.87
N GLU A 71 4.88 8.82 -6.98
CA GLU A 71 4.28 8.35 -8.22
C GLU A 71 3.73 6.91 -8.07
N GLN A 72 4.50 6.02 -7.44
CA GLN A 72 4.04 4.67 -7.12
C GLN A 72 2.75 4.67 -6.28
N LEU A 73 2.59 5.60 -5.34
CA LEU A 73 1.36 5.74 -4.55
C LEU A 73 0.17 6.23 -5.37
N ARG A 74 0.41 7.07 -6.39
CA ARG A 74 -0.62 7.56 -7.31
C ARG A 74 -1.06 6.48 -8.30
N GLU A 75 -0.11 5.76 -8.89
CA GLU A 75 -0.40 4.64 -9.79
C GLU A 75 -1.25 3.57 -9.11
N GLN A 76 -0.97 3.29 -7.84
CA GLN A 76 -1.80 2.40 -7.03
C GLN A 76 -3.24 2.91 -6.89
N GLU A 77 -3.47 4.22 -6.79
CA GLU A 77 -4.81 4.84 -6.72
C GLU A 77 -5.57 4.71 -8.04
N PHE A 78 -4.93 4.99 -9.18
CA PHE A 78 -5.55 4.90 -10.51
C PHE A 78 -5.87 3.47 -10.97
N SER A 79 -5.07 2.49 -10.53
CA SER A 79 -5.27 1.08 -10.90
C SER A 79 -6.58 0.47 -10.34
N ASP A 80 -7.23 1.15 -9.39
CA ASP A 80 -8.48 0.70 -8.77
C ASP A 80 -9.73 1.24 -9.46
N ASP A 81 -9.66 2.43 -10.07
CA ASP A 81 -10.82 3.11 -10.69
C ASP A 81 -11.30 2.36 -11.95
N GLU A 82 -10.42 1.58 -12.60
CA GLU A 82 -10.78 0.72 -13.74
C GLU A 82 -11.46 -0.60 -13.33
N GLY A 83 -11.51 -0.92 -12.02
CA GLY A 83 -12.08 -2.16 -11.49
C GLY A 83 -13.46 -2.04 -10.85
N ASP A 84 -13.90 -0.83 -10.50
CA ASP A 84 -15.16 -0.63 -9.80
C ASP A 84 -16.28 -0.22 -10.77
N GLY A 85 -16.88 -1.23 -11.40
CA GLY A 85 -18.17 -1.11 -12.08
C GLY A 85 -19.34 -0.89 -11.10
N VAL A 86 -19.19 -0.03 -10.09
CA VAL A 86 -20.34 0.50 -9.33
C VAL A 86 -20.74 1.81 -9.99
N ALA A 87 -21.55 1.64 -11.03
CA ALA A 87 -22.41 2.69 -11.52
C ALA A 87 -23.27 3.23 -10.37
N ASP A 88 -23.32 4.56 -10.28
CA ASP A 88 -24.34 5.36 -9.62
C ASP A 88 -24.27 5.49 -8.09
N ALA A 89 -23.81 6.67 -7.65
CA ALA A 89 -24.64 7.64 -6.90
C ALA A 89 -23.84 8.40 -5.83
N LEU A 90 -23.04 9.40 -6.24
CA LEU A 90 -22.82 10.58 -5.41
C LEU A 90 -22.82 11.83 -6.30
N PRO A 91 -23.86 12.68 -6.25
CA PRO A 91 -23.88 13.94 -6.98
C PRO A 91 -22.93 14.95 -6.32
N LEU A 92 -22.20 15.66 -7.18
CA LEU A 92 -21.44 16.88 -6.85
C LEU A 92 -22.35 17.96 -6.25
#